data_AF-A0A7Y5JLL8-F1
#
_entry.id   AF-A0A7Y5JLL8-F1
#
_cell.length_a   1.000
_cell.length_b   1.000
_cell.length_c   1.000
_cell.angle_alpha   90.00
_cell.angle_beta   90.00
_cell.angle_gamma   90.00
#
_symmetry.space_group_name_H-M   'P 1'
#
loop_
_entity.id
_entity.type
_entity.pdbx_description
1 polymer ?
#
loop_
_entity_poly.entity_id
_entity_poly.type
_entity_poly.pdbx_seq_one_letter_code
_entity_poly.pdbx_strand_id
1 'polypeptide(L)'
;MEQGLDIESLVRAHQADIWRFLRALSCSAHEAEDLTQETFLEVMRKPFEQRSEASTAAYLRLVAKHRLFMERRKQGRMKELEALEGIEEQW
;
A
#
# COMPACT_ATOMS: atom_id res chain seq x y z
N MET A 1 28.17 -0.51 6.71
CA MET A 1 27.42 -1.49 5.90
C MET A 1 25.99 -0.98 5.87
N GLU A 2 25.62 -0.21 4.84
CA GLU A 2 24.20 0.14 4.60
C GLU A 2 23.51 -1.12 4.10
N GLN A 3 22.92 -1.89 5.01
CA GLN A 3 22.08 -3.02 4.63
C GLN A 3 20.70 -2.45 4.33
N GLY A 4 20.55 -1.88 3.12
CA GLY A 4 19.23 -1.64 2.55
C GLY A 4 18.44 -2.95 2.60
N LEU A 5 17.18 -2.88 3.02
CA LEU A 5 16.36 -4.07 3.10
C LEU A 5 16.20 -4.67 1.70
N ASP A 6 16.48 -5.96 1.56
CA ASP A 6 16.23 -6.66 0.29
C ASP A 6 14.73 -6.68 -0.02
N ILE A 7 14.39 -6.33 -1.25
CA ILE A 7 13.01 -6.15 -1.70
C ILE A 7 12.21 -7.43 -1.56
N GLU A 8 12.82 -8.59 -1.80
CA GLU A 8 12.12 -9.86 -1.67
C GLU A 8 11.64 -10.08 -0.22
N SER A 9 12.47 -9.71 0.75
CA SER A 9 12.12 -9.79 2.17
C SER A 9 11.00 -8.82 2.52
N LEU A 10 11.04 -7.59 1.99
CA LEU A 10 9.98 -6.59 2.17
C LEU A 10 8.62 -7.09 1.61
N VAL A 11 8.64 -7.64 0.39
CA VAL A 11 7.45 -8.18 -0.27
C VAL A 11 6.88 -9.35 0.52
N ARG A 12 7.72 -10.34 0.86
CA ARG A 12 7.29 -11.53 1.61
C ARG A 12 6.65 -11.16 2.96
N ALA A 13 7.23 -10.17 3.65
CA ALA A 13 6.74 -9.72 4.95
C ALA A 13 5.39 -8.96 4.87
N HIS A 14 5.18 -8.14 3.83
CA HIS A 14 4.08 -7.16 3.85
C HIS A 14 3.01 -7.34 2.76
N GLN A 15 3.23 -8.15 1.72
CA GLN A 15 2.28 -8.27 0.60
C GLN A 15 0.87 -8.69 1.04
N ALA A 16 0.77 -9.65 1.97
CA ALA A 16 -0.50 -10.16 2.44
C ALA A 16 -1.27 -9.11 3.25
N ASP A 17 -0.55 -8.27 3.99
CA ASP A 17 -1.15 -7.24 4.85
C ASP A 17 -1.61 -6.04 4.02
N ILE A 18 -0.82 -5.62 3.03
CA ILE A 18 -1.22 -4.58 2.07
C ILE A 18 -2.44 -5.03 1.28
N TRP A 19 -2.43 -6.27 0.79
CA TRP A 19 -3.58 -6.83 0.07
C TRP A 19 -4.83 -6.83 0.95
N ARG A 20 -4.73 -7.31 2.20
CA ARG A 20 -5.86 -7.33 3.15
C ARG A 20 -6.37 -5.92 3.47
N PHE A 21 -5.47 -4.97 3.65
CA PHE A 21 -5.80 -3.56 3.84
C PHE A 21 -6.59 -3.01 2.65
N LEU A 22 -6.13 -3.22 1.42
CA LEU A 22 -6.84 -2.79 0.20
C LEU A 22 -8.21 -3.46 0.05
N ARG A 23 -8.34 -4.74 0.45
CA ARG A 23 -9.65 -5.43 0.51
C ARG A 23 -10.59 -4.80 1.54
N ALA A 24 -10.08 -4.37 2.69
CA ALA A 24 -10.87 -3.65 3.69
C ALA A 24 -11.35 -2.29 3.16
N LEU A 25 -10.56 -1.65 2.29
CA LEU A 25 -10.93 -0.46 1.53
C LEU A 25 -11.84 -0.75 0.32
N SER A 26 -12.57 -1.86 0.35
CA SER A 26 -13.55 -2.24 -0.69
C SER A 26 -12.97 -2.43 -2.10
N CYS A 27 -11.66 -2.66 -2.25
CA CYS A 27 -11.10 -3.07 -3.53
C CYS A 27 -11.59 -4.47 -3.91
N SER A 28 -11.77 -4.70 -5.21
CA SER A 28 -11.93 -6.06 -5.72
C SER A 28 -10.66 -6.88 -5.48
N ALA A 29 -10.74 -8.22 -5.55
CA ALA A 29 -9.56 -9.06 -5.37
C ALA A 29 -8.46 -8.76 -6.41
N HIS A 30 -8.85 -8.57 -7.67
CA HIS A 30 -7.93 -8.25 -8.76
C HIS A 30 -7.30 -6.86 -8.57
N GLU A 31 -8.09 -5.87 -8.19
CA GLU A 31 -7.58 -4.53 -7.95
C GLU A 31 -6.64 -4.45 -6.74
N ALA A 32 -6.94 -5.19 -5.66
CA ALA A 32 -6.06 -5.27 -4.50
C ALA A 32 -4.73 -5.94 -4.85
N GLU A 33 -4.75 -6.98 -5.70
CA GLU A 33 -3.54 -7.62 -6.24
C GLU A 33 -2.67 -6.60 -7.00
N ASP A 34 -3.26 -5.91 -7.97
CA ASP A 34 -2.55 -4.95 -8.82
C ASP A 34 -1.97 -3.79 -7.99
N LEU A 35 -2.78 -3.19 -7.10
CA LEU A 35 -2.34 -2.09 -6.24
C LEU A 35 -1.26 -2.54 -5.24
N THR A 36 -1.29 -3.79 -4.77
CA THR A 36 -0.22 -4.33 -3.92
C THR A 36 1.10 -4.40 -4.69
N GLN A 37 1.07 -4.91 -5.92
CA GLN A 37 2.26 -4.96 -6.78
C GLN A 37 2.78 -3.56 -7.09
N GLU A 38 1.91 -2.63 -7.48
CA GLU A 38 2.29 -1.24 -7.75
C GLU A 38 2.89 -0.55 -6.53
N THR A 39 2.42 -0.87 -5.33
CA THR A 39 2.96 -0.32 -4.07
C THR A 39 4.43 -0.66 -3.92
N PHE A 40 4.80 -1.93 -4.10
CA PHE A 40 6.21 -2.34 -4.02
C PHE A 40 7.05 -1.77 -5.17
N LEU A 41 6.50 -1.73 -6.39
CA LEU A 41 7.19 -1.09 -7.53
C LEU A 41 7.48 0.39 -7.27
N GLU A 42 6.56 1.12 -6.62
CA GLU A 42 6.77 2.52 -6.25
C GLU A 42 7.88 2.66 -5.20
N VAL A 43 7.86 1.81 -4.17
CA VAL A 43 8.87 1.84 -3.10
C VAL A 43 10.27 1.51 -3.63
N MET A 44 10.38 0.61 -4.61
CA MET A 44 11.65 0.25 -5.26
C MET A 44 12.28 1.38 -6.08
N ARG A 45 11.54 2.45 -6.41
CA ARG A 45 12.08 3.56 -7.23
C ARG A 45 13.17 4.34 -6.51
N LYS A 46 13.30 4.19 -5.19
CA LYS A 46 14.31 4.85 -4.38
C LYS A 46 14.90 3.86 -3.39
N PRO A 47 16.13 4.10 -2.89
CA PRO A 47 16.67 3.33 -1.78
C PRO A 47 15.69 3.31 -0.60
N PHE A 48 15.35 2.12 -0.13
CA PHE A 48 14.45 1.94 1.01
C PHE A 48 15.25 1.68 2.28
N GLU A 49 15.09 2.58 3.26
CA GLU A 49 15.70 2.44 4.58
C GLU A 49 14.62 2.03 5.59
N GLN A 50 14.75 0.81 6.13
CA GLN A 50 13.85 0.35 7.17
C GLN A 50 14.26 0.94 8.53
N ARG A 51 13.38 1.76 9.12
CA ARG A 51 13.56 2.31 10.47
C ARG A 51 13.02 1.39 11.57
N SER A 52 11.84 0.82 11.34
CA SER A 52 11.21 -0.20 12.18
C SER A 52 10.17 -0.96 11.36
N GLU A 53 9.77 -2.16 11.79
CA GLU A 53 8.71 -2.93 11.13
C GLU A 53 7.36 -2.20 11.12
N ALA A 54 6.95 -1.61 12.26
CA ALA A 54 5.70 -0.87 12.36
C ALA A 54 5.70 0.38 11.45
N SER A 55 6.81 1.12 11.41
CA SER A 55 6.93 2.29 10.52
C SER A 55 6.91 1.88 9.05
N THR A 56 7.55 0.75 8.71
CA THR A 56 7.52 0.19 7.35
C THR A 56 6.10 -0.19 6.95
N ALA A 57 5.37 -0.91 7.80
CA ALA A 57 3.99 -1.31 7.52
C ALA A 57 3.06 -0.10 7.33
N ALA A 58 3.16 0.91 8.20
CA ALA A 58 2.40 2.15 8.06
C ALA A 58 2.73 2.91 6.77
N TYR A 59 4.02 3.00 6.43
CA TYR A 59 4.46 3.64 5.19
C TYR A 59 3.93 2.91 3.94
N LEU A 60 4.00 1.57 3.92
CA LEU A 60 3.48 0.78 2.81
C LEU A 60 1.96 0.94 2.62
N ARG A 61 1.20 0.96 3.72
CA ARG A 61 -0.25 1.25 3.67
C ARG A 61 -0.53 2.64 3.13
N LEU A 62 0.25 3.64 3.54
CA LEU A 62 0.13 5.01 3.02
C LEU A 62 0.37 5.07 1.52
N VAL A 63 1.42 4.41 1.02
CA VAL A 63 1.70 4.33 -0.43
C VAL A 63 0.55 3.64 -1.16
N ALA A 64 0.09 2.48 -0.70
CA ALA A 64 -1.03 1.75 -1.29
C ALA A 64 -2.32 2.60 -1.36
N LYS A 65 -2.63 3.33 -0.28
CA LYS A 65 -3.77 4.26 -0.23
C LYS A 65 -3.65 5.37 -1.27
N HIS A 66 -2.47 5.98 -1.40
CA HIS A 66 -2.27 7.00 -2.43
C HIS A 66 -2.46 6.44 -3.84
N ARG A 67 -1.99 5.22 -4.12
CA ARG A 67 -2.22 4.55 -5.42
C ARG A 67 -3.71 4.34 -5.68
N LEU A 68 -4.43 3.80 -4.70
CA LEU A 68 -5.89 3.63 -4.77
C LEU A 68 -6.59 4.97 -5.07
N PHE A 69 -6.23 6.03 -4.37
CA PHE A 69 -6.85 7.35 -4.55
C PHE A 69 -6.60 7.91 -5.94
N MET A 70 -5.39 7.74 -6.47
CA MET A 70 -5.07 8.14 -7.84
C MET A 70 -5.89 7.36 -8.87
N GLU A 71 -6.06 6.06 -8.69
CA GLU A 71 -6.87 5.23 -9.59
C GLU A 71 -8.36 5.60 -9.51
N ARG A 72 -8.90 5.83 -8.32
CA ARG A 72 -10.29 6.31 -8.14
C ARG A 72 -10.53 7.68 -8.78
N ARG A 73 -9.58 8.62 -8.64
CA ARG A 73 -9.66 9.94 -9.31
C ARG A 73 -9.68 9.78 -10.84
N LYS A 74 -8.82 8.92 -11.38
CA LYS A 74 -8.77 8.62 -12.82
C LYS A 74 -10.09 8.01 -13.33
N GLN A 75 -10.75 7.20 -12.50
CA GLN A 75 -12.07 6.61 -12.80
C GLN A 75 -13.25 7.56 -12.55
N GLY A 76 -13.04 8.78 -12.04
CA GLY A 76 -14.10 9.73 -11.73
C GLY A 76 -14.93 9.39 -10.47
N ARG A 77 -14.42 8.50 -9.60
CA ARG A 77 -15.14 7.95 -8.44
C ARG A 77 -14.86 8.72 -7.14
N MET A 78 -15.14 10.03 -7.15
CA MET A 78 -14.79 10.91 -6.02
C MET A 78 -15.53 10.57 -4.71
N LYS A 79 -16.80 10.13 -4.80
CA LYS A 79 -17.60 9.73 -3.63
C LYS A 79 -17.05 8.51 -2.88
N GLU A 80 -16.33 7.63 -3.59
CA GLU A 80 -15.70 6.47 -2.95
C GLU A 80 -14.51 6.91 -2.08
N LEU A 81 -13.83 8.02 -2.40
CA LEU A 81 -12.69 8.52 -1.63
C LEU A 81 -13.09 8.96 -0.22
N GLU A 82 -14.19 9.70 -0.10
CA GLU A 82 -14.72 10.21 1.18
C GLU A 82 -15.09 9.07 2.14
N ALA A 83 -15.58 7.94 1.61
CA ALA A 83 -15.93 6.77 2.43
C ALA A 83 -14.71 6.01 2.98
N LEU A 84 -13.53 6.17 2.36
CA LEU A 84 -12.33 5.42 2.74
C LEU A 84 -11.56 6.07 3.90
N GLU A 85 -11.73 7.36 4.15
CA GLU A 85 -10.98 8.09 5.17
C GLU A 85 -11.26 7.59 6.60
N GLY A 86 -12.43 7.02 6.87
CA GLY A 86 -12.80 6.48 8.19
C GLY A 86 -12.28 5.07 8.51
N ILE A 87 -11.82 4.32 7.51
CA ILE A 87 -11.36 2.92 7.71
C ILE A 87 -9.93 2.89 8.28
N GLU A 88 -9.16 3.96 8.09
CA GLU A 88 -7.74 4.06 8.46
C GLU A 88 -7.49 4.04 9.98
N GLU A 89 -8.43 4.56 10.80
CA GLU A 89 -8.27 4.61 12.26
C GLU A 89 -8.16 3.21 12.92
N GLN A 90 -8.50 2.15 12.19
CA GLN A 90 -8.52 0.78 12.68
C GLN A 90 -7.32 -0.09 12.25
N TRP A 91 -6.34 0.47 11.51
CA TRP A 91 -5.24 -0.30 10.87
C TRP A 91 -3.82 0.20 11.17
#